data_AF-A0A7W4VS18-F1
#
_entry.id   AF-A0A7W4VS18-F1
#
_cell.length_a   1.000
_cell.length_b   1.000
_cell.length_c   1.000
_cell.angle_alpha   90.00
_cell.angle_beta   90.00
_cell.angle_gamma   90.00
#
_symmetry.space_group_name_H-M   'P 1'
#
loop_
_entity.id
_entity.type
_entity.pdbx_description
1 polymer ?
#
loop_
_entity_poly.entity_id
_entity_poly.type
_entity_poly.pdbx_seq_one_letter_code
_entity_poly.pdbx_strand_id
1 'polypeptide(L)'
;MVEGIIYRYRTGVAWRDLPGSFGPWQTVWERHQAFSRDGTWDRIHAQLIAEADAAGEVDWTVSVDATINRAHQHATTLSRQERPAGLTGG
;
A
#
# COMPACT_ATOMS: atom_id res chain seq x y z
N MET A 1 -0.92 -6.06 15.99
CA MET A 1 -1.99 -6.12 14.96
C MET A 1 -1.97 -4.90 14.07
N VAL A 2 -2.15 -3.68 14.62
CA VAL A 2 -2.07 -2.42 13.86
C VAL A 2 -0.67 -2.23 13.26
N GLU A 3 0.38 -2.66 13.97
CA GLU A 3 1.76 -2.67 13.51
C GLU A 3 1.94 -3.50 12.24
N GLY A 4 1.23 -4.62 12.12
CA GLY A 4 1.23 -5.46 10.91
C GLY A 4 0.57 -4.76 9.72
N ILE A 5 -0.50 -3.99 9.96
CA ILE A 5 -1.15 -3.16 8.95
C ILE A 5 -0.20 -2.07 8.47
N ILE A 6 0.42 -1.34 9.40
CA ILE A 6 1.40 -0.28 9.09
C ILE A 6 2.59 -0.85 8.33
N TYR A 7 3.13 -1.99 8.77
CA TYR A 7 4.24 -2.68 8.10
C TYR A 7 3.88 -3.01 6.65
N ARG A 8 2.68 -3.56 6.41
CA ARG A 8 2.20 -3.88 5.06
C ARG A 8 2.14 -2.64 4.17
N TYR A 9 1.63 -1.51 4.67
CA TYR A 9 1.57 -0.26 3.89
C TYR A 9 2.96 0.33 3.62
N ARG A 10 3.87 0.25 4.59
CA ARG A 10 5.24 0.74 4.44
C ARG A 10 6.06 -0.06 3.43
N THR A 11 5.85 -1.38 3.37
CA THR A 11 6.67 -2.31 2.57
C THR A 11 6.00 -2.75 1.27
N GLY A 12 4.69 -2.56 1.15
CA GLY A 12 3.92 -2.98 -0.03
C GLY A 12 3.74 -4.50 -0.16
N VAL A 13 4.11 -5.29 0.84
CA VAL A 13 3.97 -6.76 0.78
C VAL A 13 2.52 -7.19 0.60
N ALA A 14 2.31 -8.33 -0.06
CA ALA A 14 0.99 -8.94 -0.09
C ALA A 14 0.57 -9.36 1.33
N TRP A 15 -0.73 -9.37 1.60
CA TRP A 15 -1.25 -9.78 2.91
C TRP A 15 -0.74 -11.17 3.32
N ARG A 16 -0.65 -12.11 2.38
CA ARG A 16 -0.19 -13.48 2.63
C ARG A 16 1.29 -13.58 2.99
N ASP A 17 2.06 -12.54 2.68
CA ASP A 17 3.51 -12.47 2.91
C ASP A 17 3.85 -11.65 4.18
N LEU A 18 2.85 -11.31 5.00
CA LEU A 18 3.07 -10.60 6.25
C LEU A 18 3.94 -11.44 7.20
N PRO A 19 4.98 -10.86 7.83
CA PRO A 19 5.80 -11.57 8.81
C PRO A 19 4.96 -12.15 9.95
N GLY A 20 5.20 -13.42 10.28
CA GLY A 20 4.45 -14.14 11.33
C GLY A 20 4.58 -13.53 12.73
N SER A 21 5.58 -12.68 12.97
CA SER A 21 5.73 -11.90 14.21
C SER A 21 4.55 -10.96 14.48
N PHE A 22 3.78 -10.58 13.45
CA PHE A 22 2.57 -9.76 13.60
C PHE A 22 1.29 -10.58 13.85
N GLY A 23 1.40 -11.92 13.84
CA GLY A 23 0.29 -12.85 13.93
C GLY A 23 -0.27 -13.29 12.57
N PRO A 24 -1.36 -14.09 12.56
CA PRO A 24 -1.98 -14.57 11.32
C PRO A 24 -2.46 -13.41 10.45
N TRP A 25 -2.06 -13.41 9.18
CA TRP A 25 -2.39 -12.32 8.26
C TRP A 25 -3.89 -12.12 8.07
N GLN A 26 -4.70 -13.19 8.18
CA GLN A 26 -6.16 -13.12 8.09
C GLN A 26 -6.74 -12.24 9.19
N THR A 27 -6.29 -12.41 10.42
CA THR A 27 -6.74 -11.61 11.57
C THR A 27 -6.35 -10.15 11.41
N VAL A 28 -5.13 -9.89 10.91
CA VAL A 28 -4.66 -8.53 10.62
C VAL A 28 -5.50 -7.89 9.51
N TRP A 29 -5.82 -8.63 8.46
CA TRP A 29 -6.67 -8.17 7.37
C TRP A 29 -8.12 -7.94 7.81
N GLU A 30 -8.72 -8.84 8.58
CA GLU A 30 -10.08 -8.69 9.12
C GLU A 30 -10.19 -7.44 9.99
N ARG A 31 -9.19 -7.19 10.84
CA ARG A 31 -9.12 -5.99 11.64
C ARG A 31 -9.00 -4.73 10.78
N HIS A 32 -8.11 -4.75 9.79
CA HIS A 32 -7.96 -3.65 8.84
C HIS A 32 -9.30 -3.35 8.15
N GLN A 33 -9.97 -4.40 7.66
CA GLN A 33 -11.24 -4.29 6.96
C GLN A 33 -12.37 -3.76 7.86
N ALA A 34 -12.42 -4.17 9.13
CA ALA A 34 -13.37 -3.65 10.10
C ALA A 34 -13.15 -2.14 10.31
N PHE A 35 -11.90 -1.71 10.51
CA PHE A 35 -11.56 -0.30 10.71
C PHE A 35 -11.78 0.57 9.48
N SER A 36 -11.62 0.01 8.28
CA SER A 36 -11.98 0.70 7.03
C SER A 36 -13.49 0.84 6.89
N ARG A 37 -14.27 -0.15 7.35
CA ARG A 37 -15.74 -0.13 7.24
C ARG A 37 -16.41 0.78 8.26
N ASP A 38 -15.87 0.88 9.47
CA ASP A 38 -16.44 1.67 10.56
C ASP A 38 -15.86 3.10 10.64
N GLY A 39 -15.00 3.50 9.70
CA GLY A 39 -14.39 4.83 9.63
C GLY A 39 -13.33 5.08 10.70
N THR A 40 -12.81 4.05 11.36
CA THR A 40 -11.73 4.20 12.34
C THR A 40 -10.46 4.78 11.73
N TRP A 41 -10.10 4.37 10.51
CA TRP A 41 -8.94 4.95 9.82
C TRP A 41 -9.11 6.44 9.52
N ASP A 42 -10.31 6.87 9.12
CA ASP A 42 -10.60 8.27 8.82
C ASP A 42 -10.48 9.13 10.09
N ARG A 43 -10.98 8.62 11.22
CA ARG A 43 -10.86 9.30 12.52
C ARG A 43 -9.41 9.41 12.99
N ILE A 44 -8.64 8.32 12.85
CA ILE A 44 -7.20 8.32 13.19
C ILE A 44 -6.46 9.33 12.30
N HIS A 45 -6.73 9.32 10.99
CA HIS A 45 -6.13 10.27 10.04
C HIS A 45 -6.44 11.71 10.45
N ALA A 46 -7.71 12.03 10.68
CA ALA A 46 -8.13 13.38 11.05
C ALA A 46 -7.44 13.88 12.33
N GLN A 47 -7.31 13.01 13.34
CA GLN A 47 -6.62 13.35 14.58
C GLN A 47 -5.12 13.60 14.36
N LEU A 48 -4.44 12.74 13.61
CA LEU A 48 -3.00 12.88 13.32
C LEU A 48 -2.71 14.16 12.54
N ILE A 49 -3.56 14.51 11.56
CA ILE A 49 -3.43 15.76 10.80
C ILE A 49 -3.67 16.97 11.70
N ALA A 50 -4.67 16.92 12.57
CA ALA A 50 -4.93 18.03 13.51
C ALA A 50 -3.77 18.24 14.49
N GLU A 51 -3.14 17.17 14.97
CA GLU A 51 -1.96 17.25 15.84
C GLU A 51 -0.74 17.82 15.10
N ALA A 52 -0.50 17.37 13.87
CA ALA A 52 0.61 17.87 13.06
C ALA A 52 0.40 19.34 12.64
N ASP A 53 -0.83 19.75 12.33
CA ASP A 53 -1.18 21.14 12.03
C ASP A 53 -0.95 22.04 13.26
N ALA A 54 -1.40 21.59 14.44
CA ALA A 54 -1.16 22.31 15.69
C ALA A 54 0.33 22.43 16.05
N ALA A 55 1.15 21.46 15.65
CA ALA A 55 2.60 21.48 15.80
C ALA A 55 3.32 22.31 14.71
N GLY A 56 2.60 22.80 13.70
CA GLY A 56 3.18 23.53 12.55
C GLY A 56 3.98 22.63 11.59
N GLU A 57 3.73 21.32 11.60
CA GLU A 57 4.42 20.32 10.78
C GLU A 57 3.74 20.09 9.43
N VAL A 58 2.54 20.65 9.21
CA VAL A 58 1.78 20.53 7.97
C VAL A 58 1.87 21.82 7.15
N ASP A 59 2.41 21.72 5.93
CA ASP A 59 2.27 22.75 4.90
C ASP A 59 1.15 22.37 3.93
N TRP A 60 0.05 23.12 3.98
CA TRP A 60 -1.13 22.89 3.15
C TRP A 60 -0.96 23.31 1.68
N THR A 61 0.18 23.90 1.32
CA THR A 61 0.45 24.39 -0.05
C THR A 61 0.60 23.26 -1.06
N VAL A 62 0.98 22.05 -0.63
CA VAL A 62 1.18 20.88 -1.49
C VAL A 62 0.40 19.69 -0.94
N SER A 63 -0.64 19.26 -1.66
CA SER A 63 -1.38 18.02 -1.38
C SER A 63 -1.07 16.98 -2.46
N VAL A 64 -0.77 15.74 -2.05
CA VAL A 64 -0.52 14.60 -2.93
C VAL A 64 -1.66 13.60 -2.77
N ASP A 65 -2.42 13.37 -3.84
CA ASP A 65 -3.37 12.24 -3.93
C ASP A 65 -2.84 11.16 -4.88
N ALA A 66 -3.33 9.93 -4.68
CA ALA A 66 -3.10 8.84 -5.61
C ALA A 66 -4.46 8.31 -6.12
N THR A 67 -4.63 8.29 -7.44
CA THR A 67 -5.79 7.69 -8.10
C THR A 67 -5.40 6.35 -8.73
N ILE A 68 -6.16 5.29 -8.42
CA ILE A 68 -5.96 3.95 -9.01
C ILE A 68 -7.06 3.70 -10.04
N ASN A 69 -6.71 3.62 -11.33
CA ASN A 69 -7.62 3.20 -12.40
C ASN A 69 -7.26 1.80 -12.92
N ARG A 70 -8.24 0.91 -13.08
CA ARG A 70 -8.01 -0.40 -13.70
C ARG A 70 -7.87 -0.23 -15.21
N ALA A 71 -6.71 -0.55 -15.74
CA ALA A 71 -6.53 -0.65 -17.19
C ALA A 71 -7.32 -1.85 -17.74
N HIS A 72 -7.99 -1.65 -18.88
CA HIS A 72 -8.58 -2.76 -19.63
C HIS A 72 -7.45 -3.66 -20.17
N GLN A 73 -7.68 -4.97 -20.28
CA GLN A 73 -6.67 -5.94 -20.75
C GLN A 73 -6.07 -5.61 -22.14
N HIS A 74 -6.79 -4.85 -22.97
CA HIS A 74 -6.28 -4.38 -24.27
C HIS A 74 -5.37 -3.14 -24.18
N ALA A 75 -5.22 -2.53 -23.00
CA ALA A 75 -4.28 -1.43 -22.73
C ALA A 75 -2.92 -1.92 -22.19
N THR A 76 -2.72 -3.24 -22.03
CA THR A 76 -1.47 -3.86 -21.59
C THR A 76 -0.66 -4.37 -22.79
N THR A 77 -0.50 -3.56 -23.82
CA THR A 77 0.29 -3.88 -25.03
C THR A 77 1.75 -3.45 -24.85
N LEU A 78 2.47 -4.11 -23.95
CA LEU A 78 3.94 -4.14 -24.01
C LEU A 78 4.34 -5.51 -24.57
N SER A 79 4.83 -5.54 -25.81
CA SER A 79 5.41 -6.75 -26.37
C SER A 79 6.69 -7.08 -25.59
N ARG A 80 6.78 -8.32 -25.13
CA ARG A 80 8.02 -8.86 -24.57
C ARG A 80 9.06 -8.86 -25.70
N GLN A 81 10.09 -8.02 -25.61
CA GLN A 81 11.27 -8.21 -26.44
C GLN A 81 11.95 -9.50 -25.99
N GLU A 82 11.93 -10.52 -26.84
CA GLU A 82 12.78 -11.69 -26.67
C GLU A 82 14.23 -11.23 -26.87
N ARG A 83 15.04 -11.38 -25.82
CA ARG A 83 16.49 -11.26 -25.95
C ARG A 83 16.98 -12.38 -26.86
N PRO A 84 17.73 -12.10 -27.95
CA PRO A 84 18.32 -13.17 -28.74
C PRO A 84 19.30 -13.97 -27.86
N ALA A 85 19.17 -15.29 -27.92
CA ALA A 85 20.07 -16.22 -27.26
C ALA A 85 21.49 -15.98 -27.76
N GLY A 86 22.38 -15.61 -26.85
CA GLY A 86 23.80 -15.44 -27.14
C GLY A 86 24.39 -16.76 -27.61
N LEU A 87 25.09 -16.69 -28.74
CA LEU A 87 25.92 -17.72 -29.33
C LEU A 87 26.96 -18.19 -28.29
N THR A 88 26.93 -19.47 -27.92
CA THR A 88 28.09 -20.14 -27.32
C THR A 88 28.97 -20.64 -28.45
N GLY A 89 30.16 -20.03 -28.56
CA GLY A 89 31.20 -20.43 -29.49
C GLY A 89 31.75 -21.82 -29.19
N GLY A 90 32.17 -22.48 -30.26
CA GLY A 90 32.97 -23.70 -30.34
C GLY A 90 33.51 -23.79 -31.75
#